data_AF-A0A2G9PYM5-F1
#
_entry.id   AF-A0A2G9PYM5-F1
#
_cell.length_a   1.000
_cell.length_b   1.000
_cell.length_c   1.000
_cell.angle_alpha   90.00
_cell.angle_beta   90.00
_cell.angle_gamma   90.00
#
_symmetry.space_group_name_H-M   'P 1'
#
loop_
_entity.id
_entity.type
_entity.pdbx_description
1 polymer ?
#
loop_
_entity_poly.entity_id
_entity_poly.type
_entity_poly.pdbx_seq_one_letter_code
_entity_poly.pdbx_strand_id
1 'polypeptide(L)' 'MKGGDKMAKKQSGMVLNLIAWVTGVLVSLSIGFAMIGGTLTLPAWIGGQTLAWIVGWVVVVTTIVSAVMAIVQR' A
#
# COMPACT_ATOMS: atom_id res chain seq x y z
N MET A 1 -34.37 -13.73 14.61
CA MET A 1 -33.60 -12.77 13.79
C MET A 1 -32.25 -13.40 13.45
N LYS A 2 -32.03 -14.06 12.29
CA LYS A 2 -30.77 -14.83 12.10
C LYS A 2 -30.29 -15.12 10.66
N GLY A 3 -30.86 -14.48 9.63
CA GLY A 3 -30.52 -14.74 8.21
C GLY A 3 -30.02 -13.51 7.45
N GLY A 4 -30.79 -12.42 7.46
CA GLY A 4 -30.49 -11.18 6.72
C GLY A 4 -29.23 -10.44 7.19
N ASP A 5 -28.99 -10.39 8.50
CA ASP A 5 -27.83 -9.69 9.08
C ASP A 5 -26.49 -10.29 8.66
N LYS A 6 -26.43 -11.59 8.38
CA LYS A 6 -25.19 -12.27 7.97
C LYS A 6 -24.78 -11.90 6.54
N MET A 7 -25.74 -11.73 5.63
CA MET A 7 -25.44 -11.35 4.24
C MET A 7 -24.99 -9.89 4.14
N ALA A 8 -25.68 -8.97 4.82
CA ALA A 8 -25.29 -7.55 4.86
C ALA A 8 -23.88 -7.36 5.47
N LYS A 9 -23.55 -8.11 6.54
CA LYS A 9 -22.24 -8.07 7.19
C LYS A 9 -21.11 -8.63 6.31
N LYS A 10 -21.40 -9.64 5.48
CA LYS A 10 -20.45 -10.23 4.53
C LYS A 10 -20.12 -9.28 3.38
N GLN A 11 -21.13 -8.57 2.85
CA GLN A 11 -20.95 -7.58 1.78
C GLN A 11 -20.22 -6.33 2.29
N SER A 12 -20.55 -5.85 3.49
CA SER A 12 -19.83 -4.73 4.13
C SER A 12 -18.35 -5.06 4.34
N GLY A 13 -18.02 -6.29 4.77
CA GLY A 13 -16.64 -6.74 4.93
C GLY A 13 -15.81 -6.70 3.63
N MET A 14 -16.42 -7.02 2.48
CA MET A 14 -15.73 -7.00 1.19
C MET A 14 -15.38 -5.58 0.73
N VAL A 15 -16.31 -4.63 0.89
CA VAL A 15 -16.08 -3.22 0.51
C VAL A 15 -15.07 -2.56 1.44
N LEU A 16 -15.12 -2.85 2.74
CA LEU A 16 -14.13 -2.34 3.69
C LEU A 16 -12.73 -2.90 3.42
N ASN A 17 -12.62 -4.20 3.09
CA ASN A 17 -11.34 -4.80 2.75
C ASN A 17 -10.77 -4.22 1.45
N LEU A 18 -11.64 -3.93 0.47
CA LEU A 18 -11.29 -3.23 -0.75
C LEU A 18 -10.69 -1.85 -0.49
N ILE A 19 -11.38 -1.03 0.28
CA ILE A 19 -10.94 0.33 0.61
C ILE A 19 -9.63 0.29 1.39
N ALA A 20 -9.52 -0.59 2.38
CA ALA A 20 -8.29 -0.75 3.17
C ALA A 20 -7.10 -1.15 2.28
N TRP A 21 -7.29 -2.09 1.35
CA TRP A 21 -6.26 -2.50 0.41
C TRP A 21 -5.85 -1.35 -0.53
N VAL A 22 -6.80 -0.68 -1.19
CA VAL A 22 -6.51 0.47 -2.07
C VAL A 22 -5.77 1.57 -1.31
N THR A 23 -6.22 1.88 -0.09
CA THR A 23 -5.59 2.89 0.77
C THR A 23 -4.14 2.52 1.08
N GLY A 24 -3.89 1.26 1.45
CA GLY A 24 -2.53 0.77 1.70
C GLY A 24 -1.61 0.89 0.48
N VAL A 25 -2.12 0.51 -0.70
CA VAL A 25 -1.39 0.65 -1.98
C VAL A 25 -1.04 2.11 -2.26
N LEU A 26 -2.03 3.02 -2.17
CA LEU A 26 -1.83 4.45 -2.44
C LEU A 26 -0.85 5.10 -1.47
N VAL A 27 -0.95 4.82 -0.17
CA VAL A 27 -0.03 5.36 0.84
C VAL A 27 1.39 4.86 0.57
N SER A 28 1.57 3.57 0.27
CA SER A 28 2.89 2.99 0.00
C SER A 28 3.55 3.59 -1.25
N LEU A 29 2.80 3.71 -2.36
CA LEU A 29 3.28 4.37 -3.58
C LEU A 29 3.62 5.84 -3.33
N SER A 30 2.80 6.55 -2.56
CA SER A 30 3.05 7.97 -2.23
C SER A 30 4.36 8.14 -1.47
N ILE A 31 4.64 7.28 -0.49
CA ILE A 31 5.91 7.30 0.26
C ILE A 31 7.09 6.95 -0.66
N GLY A 32 6.94 5.92 -1.50
CA GLY A 32 7.96 5.52 -2.47
C GLY A 32 8.35 6.67 -3.41
N PHE A 33 7.35 7.34 -4.00
CA PHE A 33 7.60 8.50 -4.87
C PHE A 33 8.15 9.71 -4.11
N ALA A 34 7.70 9.96 -2.88
CA ALA A 34 8.26 11.04 -2.05
C ALA A 34 9.75 10.82 -1.76
N MET A 35 10.16 9.57 -1.56
CA MET A 35 11.58 9.20 -1.38
C MET A 35 12.39 9.31 -2.68
N ILE A 36 11.82 8.92 -3.82
CA ILE A 36 12.48 9.05 -5.13
C ILE A 36 12.66 10.52 -5.52
N GLY A 37 11.63 11.35 -5.30
CA GLY A 37 11.63 12.78 -5.64
C GLY A 37 12.45 13.65 -4.70
N GLY A 38 13.00 13.10 -3.61
CA GLY A 38 13.77 13.83 -2.61
C GLY A 38 12.94 14.73 -1.69
N THR A 39 11.61 14.67 -1.78
CA THR A 39 10.68 15.33 -0.84
C THR A 39 10.78 14.71 0.55
N LEU A 40 11.05 13.40 0.62
CA LEU A 40 11.26 12.67 1.86
C LEU A 40 12.65 12.04 1.86
N THR A 41 13.48 12.48 2.79
CA THR A 41 14.87 12.01 2.90
C THR A 41 15.02 11.19 4.17
N LEU A 42 15.93 10.21 4.15
CA LEU A 42 16.26 9.47 5.36
C LEU A 42 17.30 10.25 6.16
N PRO A 43 17.27 10.14 7.50
CA PRO A 43 18.33 10.69 8.34
C PRO A 43 19.71 10.19 7.91
N ALA A 44 20.73 11.05 8.03
CA ALA A 44 22.09 10.74 7.61
C ALA A 44 22.66 9.46 8.26
N TRP A 45 22.24 9.14 9.49
CA TRP A 45 22.68 7.94 10.21
C TRP A 45 22.09 6.63 9.68
N ILE A 46 20.96 6.68 8.95
CA ILE A 46 20.37 5.50 8.30
C ILE A 46 20.90 5.33 6.87
N GLY A 47 21.28 6.44 6.22
CA GLY A 47 21.74 6.38 4.84
C GLY A 47 21.54 7.62 3.98
N GLY A 48 20.92 8.66 4.53
CA GLY A 48 20.77 9.93 3.83
C GLY A 48 19.97 9.81 2.53
N GLN A 49 20.27 10.71 1.59
CA GLN A 49 19.55 10.84 0.32
C GLN A 49 19.70 9.62 -0.60
N THR A 50 20.88 9.02 -0.65
CA THR A 50 21.18 7.91 -1.57
C THR A 50 20.36 6.68 -1.22
N LEU A 51 20.31 6.31 0.06
CA LEU A 51 19.51 5.17 0.49
C LEU A 51 18.01 5.45 0.41
N ALA A 52 17.56 6.69 0.66
CA ALA A 52 16.16 7.07 0.47
C ALA A 52 15.72 6.80 -0.98
N TRP A 53 16.51 7.21 -1.96
CA TRP A 53 16.21 6.99 -3.38
C TRP A 53 16.12 5.50 -3.74
N ILE A 54 17.08 4.69 -3.26
CA ILE A 54 17.08 3.23 -3.47
C ILE A 54 15.84 2.58 -2.85
N VAL A 55 15.56 2.90 -1.58
CA VAL A 55 14.41 2.36 -0.85
C VAL A 55 13.10 2.78 -1.52
N GLY A 56 13.01 4.03 -2.01
CA GLY A 56 11.87 4.51 -2.78
C GLY A 56 11.53 3.61 -3.96
N TRP A 57 12.53 3.25 -4.78
CA TRP A 57 12.33 2.33 -5.90
C TRP A 57 11.96 0.91 -5.45
N VAL A 58 12.56 0.40 -4.38
CA VAL A 58 12.20 -0.91 -3.81
C VAL A 58 10.73 -0.93 -3.39
N VAL A 59 10.26 0.12 -2.70
CA VAL A 59 8.87 0.24 -2.27
C VAL A 59 7.93 0.30 -3.47
N VAL A 60 8.23 1.10 -4.49
CA VAL A 60 7.39 1.18 -5.69
C VAL A 60 7.26 -0.18 -6.39
N VAL A 61 8.38 -0.87 -6.62
CA VAL A 61 8.37 -2.19 -7.29
C VAL A 61 7.60 -3.23 -6.46
N THR A 62 7.89 -3.33 -5.17
CA THR A 62 7.23 -4.30 -4.29
C THR A 62 5.73 -4.02 -4.15
N THR A 63 5.33 -2.75 -4.11
CA THR A 63 3.92 -2.36 -4.05
C THR A 63 3.18 -2.66 -5.35
N ILE A 64 3.79 -2.45 -6.51
CA ILE A 64 3.21 -2.85 -7.80
C ILE A 64 3.01 -4.37 -7.84
N VAL A 65 4.05 -5.13 -7.47
CA VAL A 65 4.00 -6.60 -7.44
C VAL A 65 2.89 -7.09 -6.49
N SER A 66 2.82 -6.53 -5.29
CA SER A 66 1.78 -6.82 -4.30
C SER A 66 0.39 -6.47 -4.81
N ALA A 67 0.23 -5.30 -5.43
CA ALA A 67 -1.04 -4.85 -5.97
C ALA A 67 -1.53 -5.75 -7.10
N VAL A 68 -0.66 -6.14 -8.04
CA VAL A 68 -1.01 -7.06 -9.13
C VAL A 68 -1.38 -8.44 -8.58
N MET A 69 -0.58 -9.01 -7.66
CA MET A 69 -0.92 -10.29 -7.05
C MET A 69 -2.25 -10.25 -6.30
N ALA A 70 -2.54 -9.17 -5.60
CA ALA A 70 -3.82 -8.98 -4.89
C ALA A 70 -5.02 -8.76 -5.82
N ILE A 71 -4.81 -8.54 -7.12
CA ILE A 71 -5.89 -8.55 -8.14
C ILE A 71 -6.00 -9.95 -8.75
N VAL A 72 -4.87 -10.60 -9.05
CA VAL A 72 -4.83 -11.91 -9.71
C VAL A 72 -5.28 -13.06 -8.80
N GLN A 73 -4.95 -13.01 -7.50
CA GLN A 73 -5.30 -14.06 -6.52
C GLN A 73 -6.58 -13.75 -5.71
N ARG A 74 -7.44 -12.84 -6.19
CA ARG A 74 -8.77 -12.66 -5.60
C ARG A 74 -9.67 -13.86 -5.82
#